data_AF-A0A0D7AA96-F1
#
_entry.id   AF-A0A0D7AA96-F1
#
_cell.length_a   1.000
_cell.length_b   1.000
_cell.length_c   1.000
_cell.angle_alpha   90.00
_cell.angle_beta   90.00
_cell.angle_gamma   90.00
#
_symmetry.space_group_name_H-M   'P 1'
#
loop_
_entity.id
_entity.type
_entity.pdbx_description
1 polymer ?
#
loop_
_entity_poly.entity_id
_entity_poly.type
_entity_poly.pdbx_seq_one_letter_code
_entity_poly.pdbx_strand_id
1 'polypeptide(L)'
;MFTKKPSPLRQLADLISTSVDKIDATFEEKGLEYPDLFTPIDPTSASEAAARDPGVLQAVALAIAACSQLGATLHEPSITLNQLAMSYHIPSALRFVIETNCAEILRGQSQGLHVKDIAAPNGVDASRLARCLRLLAGNHTFKEVSPDVFANNRLSSVLDTGETVDELKSR
;
A
#
# COMPACT_ATOMS: atom_id res chain seq x y z
N MET A 1 6.04 27.11 -37.88
CA MET A 1 5.39 27.06 -36.56
C MET A 1 6.29 26.23 -35.66
N PHE A 2 7.04 26.84 -34.73
CA PHE A 2 7.99 26.11 -33.89
C PHE A 2 7.23 25.36 -32.80
N THR A 3 7.13 24.04 -32.90
CA THR A 3 6.60 23.19 -31.83
C THR A 3 7.59 23.19 -30.68
N LYS A 4 7.29 23.91 -29.61
CA LYS A 4 8.08 23.92 -28.37
C LYS A 4 8.19 22.49 -27.85
N LYS A 5 9.42 22.00 -27.66
CA LYS A 5 9.66 20.67 -27.06
C LYS A 5 8.89 20.58 -25.72
N PRO A 6 8.15 19.49 -25.46
CA PRO A 6 7.43 19.33 -24.19
C PRO A 6 8.40 19.43 -23.01
N SER A 7 7.95 20.03 -21.90
CA SER A 7 8.76 20.15 -20.69
C SER A 7 9.07 18.77 -20.10
N PRO A 8 10.12 18.63 -19.27
CA PRO A 8 10.42 17.36 -18.59
C PRO A 8 9.23 16.86 -17.74
N LEU A 9 8.51 17.77 -17.06
CA LEU A 9 7.31 17.42 -16.30
C LEU A 9 6.21 16.83 -17.19
N ARG A 10 6.00 17.41 -18.38
CA ARG A 10 5.02 16.90 -19.34
C ARG A 10 5.43 15.53 -19.89
N GLN A 11 6.70 15.35 -20.21
CA GLN A 11 7.22 14.06 -20.66
C GLN A 11 7.01 12.94 -19.62
N LEU A 12 7.18 13.24 -18.33
CA LEU A 12 6.89 12.27 -17.25
C LEU A 12 5.40 11.95 -17.14
N ALA A 13 4.52 12.95 -17.23
CA ALA A 13 3.08 12.75 -17.22
C ALA A 13 2.60 11.92 -18.43
N ASP A 14 3.16 12.19 -19.61
CA ASP A 14 2.86 11.44 -20.84
C ASP A 14 3.33 9.97 -20.71
N LEU A 15 4.49 9.74 -20.08
CA LEU A 15 5.01 8.40 -19.79
C LEU A 15 4.12 7.64 -18.79
N ILE A 16 3.65 8.30 -17.72
CA ILE A 16 2.70 7.70 -16.77
C ILE A 16 1.44 7.28 -17.53
N SER A 17 0.85 8.19 -18.31
CA SER A 17 -0.39 7.94 -19.06
C SER A 17 -0.22 6.77 -20.04
N THR A 18 0.84 6.79 -20.85
CA THR A 18 1.13 5.72 -21.82
C THR A 18 1.33 4.36 -21.15
N SER A 19 1.96 4.34 -19.97
CA SER A 19 2.13 3.09 -19.21
C SER A 19 0.82 2.59 -18.62
N VAL A 20 -0.03 3.49 -18.10
CA VAL A 20 -1.36 3.13 -17.59
C VAL A 20 -2.24 2.59 -18.72
N ASP A 21 -2.27 3.24 -19.89
CA ASP A 21 -3.04 2.78 -21.06
C ASP A 21 -2.67 1.34 -21.46
N LYS A 22 -1.38 0.96 -21.35
CA LYS A 22 -0.92 -0.42 -21.63
C LYS A 22 -1.40 -1.42 -20.58
N ILE A 23 -1.41 -1.01 -19.32
CA ILE A 23 -1.92 -1.84 -18.23
C ILE A 23 -3.42 -2.06 -18.45
N ASP A 24 -4.18 -0.98 -18.63
CA ASP A 24 -5.63 -1.02 -18.82
C ASP A 24 -6.00 -1.86 -20.05
N ALA A 25 -5.33 -1.67 -21.19
CA ALA A 25 -5.57 -2.49 -22.38
C ALA A 25 -5.36 -4.00 -22.12
N THR A 26 -4.35 -4.37 -21.31
CA THR A 26 -4.10 -5.78 -20.96
C THR A 26 -5.20 -6.36 -20.07
N PHE A 27 -5.73 -5.55 -19.15
CA PHE A 27 -6.81 -5.96 -18.25
C PHE A 27 -8.16 -6.01 -18.97
N GLU A 28 -8.44 -5.04 -19.85
CA GLU A 28 -9.62 -5.00 -20.72
C GLU A 28 -9.67 -6.21 -21.67
N GLU A 29 -8.56 -6.56 -22.33
CA GLU A 29 -8.48 -7.71 -23.23
C GLU A 29 -8.81 -9.03 -22.50
N LYS A 30 -8.47 -9.12 -21.20
CA LYS A 30 -8.76 -10.28 -20.35
C LYS A 30 -10.13 -10.20 -19.67
N GLY A 31 -10.85 -9.09 -19.79
CA GLY A 31 -12.10 -8.84 -19.06
C GLY A 31 -11.91 -8.80 -17.54
N LEU A 32 -10.77 -8.32 -17.08
CA LEU A 32 -10.38 -8.24 -15.66
C LEU A 32 -10.24 -6.78 -15.23
N GLU A 33 -10.25 -6.55 -13.91
CA GLU A 33 -9.91 -5.25 -13.30
C GLU A 33 -8.55 -5.33 -12.60
N TYR A 34 -7.79 -4.24 -12.61
CA TYR A 34 -6.51 -4.17 -11.89
C TYR A 34 -6.75 -4.30 -10.37
N PRO A 35 -5.92 -5.06 -9.64
CA PRO A 35 -6.15 -5.26 -8.21
C PRO A 35 -6.19 -3.96 -7.39
N ASP A 36 -7.24 -3.81 -6.58
CA ASP A 36 -7.45 -2.64 -5.73
C ASP A 36 -6.44 -2.56 -4.57
N LEU A 37 -6.02 -1.34 -4.22
CA LEU A 37 -5.09 -1.09 -3.12
C LEU A 37 -5.72 -1.36 -1.74
N PHE A 38 -7.03 -1.14 -1.62
CA PHE A 38 -7.75 -1.20 -0.34
C PHE A 38 -8.34 -2.57 -0.03
N THR A 39 -8.14 -3.54 -0.92
CA THR A 39 -8.61 -4.91 -0.77
C THR A 39 -7.42 -5.84 -0.53
N PRO A 40 -7.48 -6.75 0.46
CA PRO A 40 -6.45 -7.77 0.66
C PRO A 40 -6.16 -8.56 -0.61
N ILE A 41 -4.92 -9.04 -0.75
CA ILE A 41 -4.54 -9.92 -1.87
C ILE A 41 -5.36 -11.20 -1.80
N ASP A 42 -5.98 -11.57 -2.93
CA ASP A 42 -6.55 -12.89 -3.14
C ASP A 42 -5.59 -13.70 -4.04
N PRO A 43 -4.78 -14.62 -3.49
CA PRO A 43 -3.82 -15.39 -4.27
C PRO A 43 -4.45 -16.22 -5.41
N THR A 44 -5.75 -16.46 -5.36
CA THR A 44 -6.50 -17.24 -6.35
C THR A 44 -7.12 -16.39 -7.47
N SER A 45 -7.09 -15.06 -7.34
CA SER A 45 -7.69 -14.15 -8.30
C SER A 45 -6.92 -14.10 -9.62
N ALA A 46 -7.67 -14.18 -10.73
CA ALA A 46 -7.12 -14.01 -12.08
C ALA A 46 -6.49 -12.62 -12.28
N SER A 47 -7.00 -11.58 -11.61
CA SER A 47 -6.42 -10.23 -11.65
C SER A 47 -5.03 -10.18 -11.02
N GLU A 48 -4.79 -10.93 -9.94
CA GLU A 48 -3.45 -11.02 -9.33
C GLU A 48 -2.46 -11.74 -10.23
N ALA A 49 -2.91 -12.79 -10.91
CA ALA A 49 -2.10 -13.48 -11.89
C ALA A 49 -1.78 -12.56 -13.09
N ALA A 50 -2.76 -11.82 -13.60
CA ALA A 50 -2.59 -10.86 -14.68
C ALA A 50 -1.65 -9.70 -14.28
N ALA A 51 -1.70 -9.22 -13.04
CA ALA A 51 -0.81 -8.18 -12.54
C ALA A 51 0.67 -8.61 -12.49
N ARG A 52 0.94 -9.93 -12.47
CA ARG A 52 2.28 -10.53 -12.50
C ARG A 52 2.76 -10.84 -13.92
N ASP A 53 1.96 -10.57 -14.94
CA ASP A 53 2.37 -10.72 -16.33
C ASP A 53 3.61 -9.85 -16.64
N PRO A 54 4.65 -10.37 -17.31
CA PRO A 54 5.86 -9.60 -17.59
C PRO A 54 5.63 -8.27 -18.31
N GLY A 55 4.65 -8.21 -19.23
CA GLY A 55 4.30 -6.99 -19.95
C GLY A 55 3.66 -5.95 -19.04
N VAL A 56 2.78 -6.39 -18.13
CA VAL A 56 2.18 -5.53 -17.10
C VAL A 56 3.24 -5.04 -16.13
N LEU A 57 4.11 -5.93 -15.62
CA LEU A 57 5.19 -5.57 -14.70
C LEU A 57 6.14 -4.53 -15.31
N GLN A 58 6.44 -4.64 -16.60
CA GLN A 58 7.27 -3.66 -17.31
C GLN A 58 6.56 -2.29 -17.39
N ALA A 59 5.28 -2.26 -17.77
CA ALA A 59 4.50 -1.03 -17.83
C ALA A 59 4.36 -0.36 -16.45
N VAL A 60 4.11 -1.16 -15.40
CA VAL A 60 4.06 -0.74 -13.99
C VAL A 60 5.39 -0.14 -13.56
N ALA A 61 6.53 -0.80 -13.85
CA ALA A 61 7.84 -0.28 -13.49
C ALA A 61 8.12 1.10 -14.10
N LEU A 62 7.74 1.30 -15.37
CA LEU A 62 7.86 2.59 -16.04
C LEU A 62 6.96 3.66 -15.41
N ALA A 63 5.69 3.32 -15.11
CA ALA A 63 4.76 4.23 -14.45
C ALA A 63 5.28 4.64 -13.07
N ILE A 64 5.72 3.68 -12.24
CA ILE A 64 6.26 3.93 -10.90
C ILE A 64 7.51 4.80 -10.97
N ALA A 65 8.44 4.52 -11.89
CA ALA A 65 9.65 5.33 -12.06
C ALA A 65 9.31 6.77 -12.45
N ALA A 66 8.37 6.95 -13.40
CA ALA A 66 7.94 8.26 -13.84
C ALA A 66 7.19 9.04 -12.74
N CYS A 67 6.29 8.40 -11.99
CA CYS A 67 5.63 8.96 -10.81
C CYS A 67 6.64 9.40 -9.75
N SER A 68 7.63 8.54 -9.45
CA SER A 68 8.67 8.83 -8.45
C SER A 68 9.50 10.04 -8.87
N GLN A 69 9.93 10.09 -10.13
CA GLN A 69 10.71 11.21 -10.66
C GLN A 69 9.89 12.50 -10.72
N LEU A 70 8.62 12.43 -11.11
CA LEU A 70 7.72 13.58 -11.16
C LEU A 70 7.50 14.15 -9.75
N GLY A 71 7.20 13.29 -8.78
CA GLY A 71 7.07 13.66 -7.38
C GLY A 71 8.33 14.33 -6.85
N ALA A 72 9.50 13.71 -7.07
CA ALA A 72 10.78 14.26 -6.65
C ALA A 72 11.11 15.62 -7.30
N THR A 73 10.70 15.83 -8.56
CA THR A 73 10.93 17.10 -9.27
C THR A 73 10.04 18.23 -8.75
N LEU A 74 8.84 17.90 -8.30
CA LEU A 74 7.85 18.88 -7.81
C LEU A 74 8.00 19.20 -6.32
N HIS A 75 8.64 18.31 -5.55
CA HIS A 75 8.79 18.46 -4.12
C HIS A 75 9.76 19.59 -3.75
N GLU A 76 9.45 20.32 -2.67
CA GLU A 76 10.40 21.29 -2.12
C GLU A 76 11.58 20.55 -1.45
N PRO A 77 12.85 20.89 -1.77
CA PRO A 77 14.00 20.12 -1.31
C PRO A 77 14.11 19.96 0.21
N SER A 78 13.79 21.01 0.98
CA SER A 78 13.88 21.00 2.45
C SER A 78 12.82 20.08 3.08
N ILE A 79 11.59 20.08 2.55
CA ILE A 79 10.52 19.16 2.95
C ILE A 79 10.96 17.71 2.69
N THR A 80 11.53 17.43 1.52
CA THR A 80 12.02 16.09 1.17
C THR A 80 13.12 15.62 2.12
N LEU A 81 14.10 16.46 2.41
CA LEU A 81 15.16 16.12 3.36
C LEU A 81 14.61 15.88 4.78
N ASN A 82 13.63 16.67 5.21
CA ASN A 82 12.99 16.46 6.50
C ASN A 82 12.20 15.13 6.55
N GLN A 83 11.47 14.79 5.50
CA GLN A 83 10.78 13.50 5.40
C GLN A 83 11.77 12.32 5.44
N LEU A 84 12.91 12.43 4.74
CA LEU A 84 13.96 11.42 4.78
C LEU A 84 14.55 11.27 6.19
N ALA A 85 14.82 12.38 6.87
CA ALA A 85 15.33 12.38 8.24
C ALA A 85 14.34 11.73 9.24
N MET A 86 13.03 11.83 8.98
CA MET A 86 11.96 11.26 9.81
C MET A 86 11.47 9.87 9.34
N SER A 87 12.06 9.31 8.28
CA SER A 87 11.58 8.08 7.64
C SER A 87 11.56 6.85 8.57
N TYR A 88 12.35 6.86 9.64
CA TYR A 88 12.48 5.75 10.61
C TYR A 88 11.19 5.44 11.38
N HIS A 89 10.21 6.34 11.40
CA HIS A 89 8.91 6.09 12.06
C HIS A 89 8.11 4.98 11.37
N ILE A 90 8.13 4.92 10.03
CA ILE A 90 7.38 3.93 9.25
C ILE A 90 7.86 2.49 9.53
N PRO A 91 9.15 2.13 9.36
CA PRO A 91 9.62 0.78 9.66
C PRO A 91 9.48 0.41 11.14
N SER A 92 9.58 1.40 12.05
CA SER A 92 9.34 1.17 13.49
C SER A 92 7.89 0.80 13.78
N ALA A 93 6.93 1.51 13.17
CA ALA A 93 5.51 1.18 13.26
C ALA A 93 5.21 -0.16 12.58
N LEU A 94 5.82 -0.45 11.44
CA LEU A 94 5.67 -1.72 10.72
C LEU A 94 6.12 -2.90 11.60
N ARG A 95 7.29 -2.79 12.24
CA ARG A 95 7.74 -3.79 13.19
C ARG A 95 6.75 -3.96 14.34
N PHE A 96 6.26 -2.86 14.91
CA PHE A 96 5.31 -2.92 16.02
C PHE A 96 4.02 -3.67 15.67
N VAL A 97 3.44 -3.44 14.48
CA VAL A 97 2.20 -4.14 14.07
C VAL A 97 2.43 -5.61 13.72
N ILE A 98 3.64 -5.98 13.28
CA ILE A 98 4.05 -7.38 13.06
C ILE A 98 4.17 -8.10 14.42
N GLU A 99 4.91 -7.53 15.36
CA GLU A 99 5.13 -8.12 16.70
C GLU A 99 3.84 -8.18 17.55
N THR A 100 2.81 -7.45 17.12
CA THR A 100 1.48 -7.44 17.73
C THR A 100 0.43 -8.13 16.84
N ASN A 101 0.85 -8.91 15.84
CA ASN A 101 0.00 -9.80 15.05
C ASN A 101 -1.25 -9.11 14.47
N CYS A 102 -1.13 -7.83 14.10
CA CYS A 102 -2.28 -7.02 13.71
C CYS A 102 -2.92 -7.53 12.41
N ALA A 103 -2.11 -8.02 11.47
CA ALA A 103 -2.60 -8.52 10.20
C ALA A 103 -3.46 -9.78 10.41
N GLU A 104 -3.04 -10.68 11.28
CA GLU A 104 -3.72 -11.91 11.62
C GLU A 104 -5.03 -11.64 12.39
N ILE A 105 -5.00 -10.70 13.35
CA ILE A 105 -6.20 -10.28 14.08
C ILE A 105 -7.23 -9.65 13.13
N LEU A 106 -6.79 -8.94 12.10
CA LEU A 106 -7.64 -8.31 11.10
C LEU A 106 -8.02 -9.24 9.93
N ARG A 107 -7.57 -10.50 9.93
CA ARG A 107 -7.88 -11.46 8.87
C ARG A 107 -9.40 -11.70 8.80
N GLY A 108 -9.97 -11.53 7.60
CA GLY A 108 -11.42 -11.67 7.38
C GLY A 108 -12.27 -10.51 7.90
N GLN A 109 -11.68 -9.48 8.52
CA GLN A 109 -12.40 -8.33 9.09
C GLN A 109 -12.51 -7.20 8.07
N SER A 110 -13.34 -7.38 7.04
CA SER A 110 -13.44 -6.43 5.92
C SER A 110 -13.97 -5.05 6.34
N GLN A 111 -14.82 -4.98 7.37
CA GLN A 111 -15.31 -3.74 7.96
C GLN A 111 -14.33 -3.12 8.97
N GLY A 112 -13.22 -3.81 9.23
CA GLY A 112 -12.24 -3.47 10.24
C GLY A 112 -12.69 -3.80 11.66
N LEU A 113 -11.76 -3.63 12.59
CA LEU A 113 -11.98 -3.73 14.03
C LEU A 113 -11.59 -2.42 14.70
N HIS A 114 -12.28 -2.11 15.80
CA HIS A 114 -11.87 -0.99 16.62
C HIS A 114 -10.52 -1.31 17.29
N VAL A 115 -9.65 -0.31 17.42
CA VAL A 115 -8.27 -0.50 17.90
C VAL A 115 -8.16 -1.16 19.27
N LYS A 116 -9.19 -0.98 20.13
CA LYS A 116 -9.30 -1.68 21.42
C LYS A 116 -9.40 -3.20 21.24
N ASP A 117 -10.15 -3.64 20.25
CA ASP A 117 -10.33 -5.06 19.94
C ASP A 117 -9.08 -5.64 19.26
N ILE A 118 -8.37 -4.83 18.48
CA ILE A 118 -7.07 -5.21 17.90
C ILE A 118 -6.00 -5.34 19.00
N ALA A 119 -6.03 -4.45 19.99
CA ALA A 119 -5.04 -4.42 21.08
C ALA A 119 -5.26 -5.50 22.14
N ALA A 120 -6.52 -5.90 22.38
CA ALA A 120 -6.89 -6.80 23.47
C ALA A 120 -6.17 -8.16 23.46
N PRO A 121 -5.99 -8.86 22.32
CA PRO A 121 -5.32 -10.17 22.29
C PRO A 121 -3.89 -10.15 22.81
N ASN A 122 -3.15 -9.06 22.60
CA ASN A 122 -1.74 -8.93 22.97
C ASN A 122 -1.51 -7.98 24.17
N GLY A 123 -2.58 -7.40 24.73
CA GLY A 123 -2.51 -6.52 25.89
C GLY A 123 -1.72 -5.22 25.65
N VAL A 124 -1.63 -4.75 24.40
CA VAL A 124 -0.92 -3.50 24.08
C VAL A 124 -1.78 -2.26 24.35
N ASP A 125 -1.15 -1.11 24.53
CA ASP A 125 -1.88 0.15 24.69
C ASP A 125 -2.57 0.53 23.37
N ALA A 126 -3.90 0.59 23.38
CA ALA A 126 -4.71 0.86 22.21
C ALA A 126 -4.43 2.25 21.58
N SER A 127 -4.07 3.26 22.38
CA SER A 127 -3.73 4.60 21.88
C SER A 127 -2.41 4.60 21.10
N ARG A 128 -1.38 3.91 21.62
CA ARG A 128 -0.11 3.71 20.91
C ARG A 128 -0.32 2.91 19.63
N LEU A 129 -1.13 1.84 19.67
CA LEU A 129 -1.45 1.06 18.49
C LEU A 129 -2.19 1.88 17.43
N ALA A 130 -3.18 2.69 17.84
CA ALA A 130 -3.91 3.56 16.92
C ALA A 130 -2.97 4.53 16.18
N ARG A 131 -1.99 5.10 16.89
CA ARG A 131 -1.00 6.00 16.29
C ARG A 131 -0.12 5.29 15.25
N CYS A 132 0.31 4.06 15.53
CA CYS A 132 1.09 3.25 14.59
C CYS A 132 0.25 2.86 13.37
N LEU A 133 -0.95 2.32 13.58
CA LEU A 133 -1.86 1.93 12.49
C LEU A 133 -2.25 3.13 11.61
N ARG A 134 -2.49 4.30 12.20
CA ARG A 134 -2.80 5.53 11.46
C ARG A 134 -1.62 6.04 10.64
N LEU A 135 -0.40 5.98 11.20
CA LEU A 135 0.81 6.30 10.43
C LEU A 135 0.95 5.36 9.22
N LEU A 136 0.75 4.06 9.42
CA LEU A 136 0.83 3.07 8.36
C LEU A 136 -0.28 3.26 7.32
N ALA A 137 -1.52 3.54 7.74
CA ALA A 137 -2.64 3.79 6.85
C ALA A 137 -2.40 5.03 5.96
N GLY A 138 -1.80 6.09 6.53
CA GLY A 138 -1.34 7.25 5.78
C GLY A 138 -0.20 6.96 4.80
N ASN A 139 0.50 5.83 4.97
CA ASN A 139 1.50 5.29 4.06
C ASN A 139 0.99 4.04 3.32
N HIS A 140 -0.33 3.99 3.09
CA HIS A 140 -1.02 2.97 2.30
C HIS A 140 -0.90 1.52 2.81
N THR A 141 -0.47 1.31 4.06
CA THR A 141 -0.40 -0.01 4.71
C THR A 141 -1.46 -0.07 5.80
N PHE A 142 -2.40 -1.02 5.72
CA PHE A 142 -3.69 -0.98 6.44
C PHE A 142 -4.61 0.15 5.93
N LYS A 143 -5.88 0.08 6.34
CA LYS A 143 -6.92 1.07 6.02
C LYS A 143 -7.64 1.49 7.31
N GLU A 144 -7.72 2.78 7.58
CA GLU A 144 -8.62 3.32 8.61
C GLU A 144 -10.00 3.52 7.99
N VAL A 145 -10.96 2.67 8.34
CA VAL A 145 -12.31 2.66 7.76
C VAL A 145 -13.18 3.76 8.38
N SER A 146 -12.99 4.00 9.66
CA SER A 146 -13.58 5.10 10.43
C SER A 146 -12.66 5.38 11.64
N PRO A 147 -12.86 6.46 12.41
CA PRO A 147 -11.98 6.79 13.52
C PRO A 147 -11.72 5.60 14.45
N ASP A 148 -10.44 5.24 14.58
CA ASP A 148 -9.96 4.11 15.39
C ASP A 148 -10.44 2.71 14.94
N VAL A 149 -11.00 2.56 13.74
CA VAL A 149 -11.38 1.28 13.14
C VAL A 149 -10.48 0.99 11.95
N PHE A 150 -9.72 -0.11 12.02
CA PHE A 150 -8.72 -0.46 11.02
C PHE A 150 -9.01 -1.82 10.37
N ALA A 151 -8.70 -1.95 9.08
CA ALA A 151 -8.82 -3.17 8.31
C ALA A 151 -7.52 -3.46 7.54
N ASN A 152 -7.34 -4.73 7.15
CA ASN A 152 -6.29 -5.09 6.21
C ASN A 152 -6.58 -4.52 4.81
N ASN A 153 -5.51 -4.20 4.10
CA ASN A 153 -5.54 -3.86 2.69
C ASN A 153 -4.51 -4.73 1.92
N ARG A 154 -4.29 -4.40 0.65
CA ARG A 154 -3.36 -5.13 -0.21
C ARG A 154 -1.96 -5.30 0.38
N LEU A 155 -1.40 -4.23 0.96
CA LEU A 155 -0.03 -4.25 1.49
C LEU A 155 0.02 -4.97 2.84
N SER A 156 -0.91 -4.67 3.75
CA SER A 156 -0.88 -5.30 5.08
C SER A 156 -1.23 -6.79 5.03
N SER A 157 -1.96 -7.26 4.00
CA SER A 157 -2.22 -8.69 3.82
C SER A 157 -0.96 -9.52 3.52
N VAL A 158 0.15 -8.88 3.11
CA VAL A 158 1.44 -9.57 2.93
C VAL A 158 2.10 -9.90 4.28
N LEU A 159 1.72 -9.19 5.35
CA LEU A 159 2.24 -9.42 6.69
C LEU A 159 1.60 -10.63 7.37
N ASP A 160 0.44 -11.06 6.89
CA ASP A 160 -0.34 -12.16 7.44
C ASP A 160 0.36 -13.51 7.19
N THR A 161 0.76 -14.20 8.26
CA THR A 161 1.44 -15.50 8.16
C THR A 161 0.50 -16.69 7.92
N GLY A 162 -0.81 -16.50 8.07
CA GLY A 162 -1.82 -17.57 8.06
C GLY A 162 -2.02 -18.25 9.42
N GLU A 163 -1.16 -18.00 10.41
CA GLU A 163 -1.28 -18.56 11.77
C GLU A 163 -2.49 -17.97 12.51
N THR A 164 -3.10 -18.75 13.40
CA THR A 164 -4.19 -18.27 14.24
C THR A 164 -3.66 -17.43 15.39
N VAL A 165 -4.50 -16.54 15.92
CA VAL A 165 -4.15 -15.70 17.08
C VAL A 165 -3.77 -16.55 18.30
N ASP A 166 -4.37 -17.74 18.45
CA ASP A 166 -4.06 -18.65 19.55
C ASP A 166 -2.70 -19.33 19.39
N GLU A 167 -2.33 -19.72 18.17
CA GLU A 167 -0.98 -20.25 17.86
C GLU A 167 0.09 -19.20 18.16
N LEU A 168 -0.16 -17.93 17.81
CA LEU A 168 0.80 -16.84 18.01
C LEU A 168 1.00 -16.49 19.50
N LYS A 169 -0.03 -16.63 20.33
CA LYS A 169 0.09 -16.45 21.81
C LYS A 169 0.92 -17.53 22.49
N SER A 170 1.13 -18.67 21.82
CA SER A 170 1.86 -19.82 22.38
C SER A 170 3.37 -19.81 22.10
N ARG A 171 3.85 -18.83 21.31
CA ARG A 171 5.28 -18.58 21.05
C ARG A 171 5.93 -17.74 22.13
#